data_AF-A0A2R7Y738-F1
#
_entry.id   AF-A0A2R7Y738-F1
#
_cell.length_a   1.000
_cell.length_b   1.000
_cell.length_c   1.000
_cell.angle_alpha   90.00
_cell.angle_beta   90.00
_cell.angle_gamma   90.00
#
_symmetry.space_group_name_H-M   'P 1'
#
loop_
_entity.id
_entity.type
_entity.pdbx_description
1 polymer ?
#
loop_
_entity_poly.entity_id
_entity_poly.type
_entity_poly.pdbx_seq_one_letter_code
_entity_poly.pdbx_strand_id
1 'polypeptide(L)'
;MNKDKMVGITLLIGSIVVILVYGWLVFLSEYWKIVLQLTGFIAVAGVFGILAWIGYTLATTPPPKPIEEIEKEIEEELKKLETEGKVSTQQGVGTTDVNKQERV
;
A
#
# COMPACT_ATOMS: atom_id res chain seq x y z
N MET A 1 19.78 0.23 -5.20
CA MET A 1 19.74 0.67 -3.79
C MET A 1 19.09 2.05 -3.56
N ASN A 2 18.55 2.75 -4.58
CA ASN A 2 17.92 4.08 -4.42
C ASN A 2 16.44 4.13 -4.85
N LYS A 3 15.87 3.00 -5.28
CA LYS A 3 14.50 2.94 -5.81
C LYS A 3 13.49 3.23 -4.70
N ASP A 4 13.74 2.70 -3.51
CA ASP A 4 12.86 2.86 -2.34
C ASP A 4 12.89 4.31 -1.81
N LYS A 5 14.06 4.95 -1.86
CA LYS A 5 14.24 6.37 -1.52
C LYS A 5 13.55 7.30 -2.53
N MET A 6 13.58 6.93 -3.81
CA MET A 6 12.94 7.69 -4.89
C MET A 6 11.41 7.64 -4.78
N VAL A 7 10.83 6.47 -4.48
CA VAL A 7 9.38 6.35 -4.23
C VAL A 7 8.96 7.19 -3.03
N GLY A 8 9.71 7.14 -1.92
CA GLY A 8 9.43 7.96 -0.74
C GLY A 8 9.49 9.46 -1.02
N ILE A 9 10.48 9.92 -1.78
CA ILE A 9 10.62 11.34 -2.15
C ILE A 9 9.51 11.78 -3.13
N THR A 10 9.18 10.94 -4.12
CA THR A 10 8.08 11.25 -5.06
C THR A 10 6.74 11.32 -4.34
N LEU A 11 6.48 10.43 -3.38
CA LEU A 11 5.26 10.46 -2.58
C LEU A 11 5.21 11.71 -1.67
N LEU A 12 6.34 12.08 -1.08
CA LEU A 12 6.46 13.27 -0.24
C LEU A 12 6.21 14.55 -1.04
N ILE A 13 6.84 14.70 -2.20
CA ILE A 13 6.65 15.85 -3.08
C ILE A 13 5.22 15.88 -3.62
N GLY A 14 4.69 14.73 -4.05
CA GLY A 14 3.31 14.61 -4.52
C GLY A 14 2.30 15.05 -3.44
N SER A 15 2.49 14.59 -2.20
CA SER A 15 1.64 14.98 -1.07
C SER A 15 1.71 16.48 -0.79
N ILE A 16 2.91 17.06 -0.74
CA ILE A 16 3.09 18.51 -0.51
C ILE A 16 2.41 19.32 -1.61
N VAL A 17 2.59 18.94 -2.88
CA VAL A 17 1.97 19.63 -4.01
C VAL A 17 0.44 19.55 -3.93
N VAL A 18 -0.11 18.38 -3.61
CA VAL A 18 -1.56 18.21 -3.43
C VAL A 18 -2.10 19.09 -2.31
N ILE A 19 -1.40 19.17 -1.17
CA ILE A 19 -1.81 20.02 -0.04
C ILE A 19 -1.78 21.50 -0.42
N LEU A 20 -0.73 21.95 -1.12
CA LEU A 20 -0.60 23.35 -1.53
C LEU A 20 -1.66 23.73 -2.56
N VAL A 21 -1.90 22.88 -3.57
CA VAL A 21 -2.93 23.11 -4.58
C VAL A 21 -4.32 23.08 -3.94
N TYR A 22 -4.60 22.12 -3.05
CA TYR A 22 -5.87 22.03 -2.35
C TYR A 22 -6.12 23.23 -1.44
N GLY A 23 -5.13 23.62 -0.63
CA GLY A 23 -5.21 24.81 0.23
C GLY A 23 -5.44 26.09 -0.58
N TRP A 24 -4.74 26.25 -1.71
CA TRP A 24 -4.96 27.38 -2.61
C TRP A 24 -6.36 27.39 -3.23
N LEU A 25 -6.83 26.23 -3.72
CA LEU A 25 -8.17 26.10 -4.31
C LEU A 25 -9.30 26.34 -3.31
N VAL A 26 -9.09 26.02 -2.03
CA VAL A 26 -10.11 26.19 -0.99
C VAL A 26 -10.14 27.63 -0.46
N PHE A 27 -8.98 28.28 -0.27
CA PHE A 27 -8.91 29.60 0.38
C PHE A 27 -8.94 30.79 -0.57
N LEU A 28 -8.38 30.69 -1.79
CA LEU A 28 -8.31 31.80 -2.74
C LEU A 28 -9.36 31.74 -3.86
N SER A 29 -10.14 30.67 -3.94
CA SER A 29 -11.11 30.45 -5.01
C SER A 29 -12.54 30.76 -4.57
N GLU A 30 -13.26 31.51 -5.40
CA GLU A 30 -14.70 31.77 -5.21
C GLU A 30 -15.55 30.49 -5.30
N TYR A 31 -14.96 29.41 -5.81
CA TYR A 31 -15.54 28.06 -5.93
C TYR A 31 -15.40 27.19 -4.67
N TRP A 32 -15.00 27.75 -3.52
CA TRP A 32 -14.83 27.03 -2.24
C TRP A 32 -16.00 26.11 -1.90
N LYS A 33 -17.24 26.53 -2.18
CA LYS A 33 -18.46 25.73 -2.00
C LYS A 33 -18.46 24.44 -2.83
N ILE A 34 -18.10 24.52 -4.12
CA ILE A 34 -18.02 23.36 -5.01
C ILE A 34 -16.89 22.42 -4.57
N VAL A 35 -15.74 22.97 -4.17
CA VAL A 35 -14.57 22.16 -3.77
C VAL A 35 -14.87 21.39 -2.48
N LEU A 36 -15.47 22.04 -1.49
CA LEU A 36 -15.88 21.40 -0.24
C LEU A 36 -17.00 20.37 -0.43
N GLN A 37 -17.98 20.64 -1.29
CA GLN A 37 -18.99 19.64 -1.66
C GLN A 37 -18.35 18.42 -2.33
N LEU A 38 -17.39 18.64 -3.23
CA LEU A 38 -16.73 17.55 -3.94
C LEU A 38 -15.88 16.69 -3.00
N THR A 39 -15.12 17.29 -2.08
CA THR A 39 -14.33 16.51 -1.11
C THR A 39 -15.20 15.79 -0.09
N GLY A 40 -16.28 16.42 0.36
CA GLY A 40 -17.30 15.76 1.17
C GLY A 40 -17.92 14.56 0.44
N PHE A 41 -18.26 14.73 -0.85
CA PHE A 41 -18.77 13.65 -1.67
C PHE A 41 -17.75 12.53 -1.86
N ILE A 42 -16.48 12.84 -2.14
CA ILE A 42 -15.41 11.83 -2.25
C ILE A 42 -15.21 11.08 -0.93
N ALA A 43 -15.26 11.76 0.21
CA ALA A 43 -15.16 11.12 1.52
C ALA A 43 -16.32 10.12 1.73
N VAL A 44 -17.56 10.55 1.45
CA VAL A 44 -18.74 9.69 1.55
C VAL A 44 -18.68 8.54 0.54
N ALA A 45 -18.34 8.83 -0.72
CA ALA A 45 -18.20 7.84 -1.78
C ALA A 45 -17.09 6.82 -1.50
N GLY A 46 -16.00 7.22 -0.83
CA GLY A 46 -14.96 6.30 -0.37
C GLY A 46 -15.50 5.32 0.67
N VAL A 47 -16.20 5.82 1.69
CA VAL A 47 -16.81 4.96 2.73
C VAL A 47 -17.86 4.04 2.12
N PHE A 48 -18.78 4.57 1.32
CA PHE A 48 -19.80 3.77 0.65
C PHE A 48 -19.23 2.84 -0.41
N GLY A 49 -18.12 3.21 -1.05
CA GLY A 49 -17.42 2.34 -2.00
C GLY A 49 -16.84 1.11 -1.30
N ILE A 50 -16.24 1.27 -0.12
CA ILE A 50 -15.77 0.14 0.70
C ILE A 50 -16.97 -0.70 1.16
N LEU A 51 -18.04 -0.07 1.68
CA LEU A 51 -19.23 -0.79 2.09
C LEU A 51 -19.90 -1.56 0.94
N ALA A 52 -19.95 -0.96 -0.25
CA ALA A 52 -20.46 -1.59 -1.46
C ALA A 52 -19.56 -2.75 -1.90
N TRP A 53 -18.24 -2.62 -1.79
CA TRP A 53 -17.31 -3.70 -2.08
C TRP A 53 -17.48 -4.88 -1.11
N ILE A 54 -17.56 -4.61 0.19
CA ILE A 54 -17.82 -5.64 1.20
C ILE A 54 -19.20 -6.27 1.00
N GLY A 55 -20.23 -5.45 0.79
CA GLY A 55 -21.58 -5.92 0.48
C GLY A 55 -21.64 -6.76 -0.80
N TYR A 56 -20.87 -6.40 -1.82
CA TYR A 56 -20.72 -7.17 -3.05
C TYR A 56 -20.10 -8.54 -2.74
N THR A 57 -19.00 -8.60 -1.98
CA THR A 57 -18.39 -9.88 -1.61
C THR A 57 -19.33 -10.78 -0.79
N LEU A 58 -20.07 -10.23 0.18
CA LEU A 58 -21.04 -11.00 0.98
C LEU A 58 -22.23 -11.49 0.16
N ALA A 59 -22.71 -10.69 -0.80
CA ALA A 59 -23.79 -11.08 -1.70
C ALA A 59 -23.36 -12.16 -2.70
N THR A 60 -22.07 -12.21 -3.04
CA THR A 60 -21.52 -13.16 -4.01
C THR A 60 -20.80 -14.36 -3.37
N THR A 61 -20.74 -14.45 -2.04
CA THR A 61 -20.23 -15.65 -1.35
C THR A 61 -21.38 -16.60 -1.02
N PRO A 62 -21.57 -17.69 -1.79
CA PRO A 62 -22.44 -18.79 -1.41
C PRO A 62 -21.88 -19.47 -0.14
N PRO A 63 -22.76 -20.09 0.66
CA PRO A 63 -22.50 -20.44 2.05
C PRO A 63 -21.25 -21.30 2.26
N PRO A 64 -20.57 -21.13 3.40
CA PRO A 64 -19.24 -21.65 3.68
C PRO A 64 -19.20 -23.18 3.59
N LYS A 65 -18.25 -23.72 2.83
CA LYS A 65 -17.86 -25.14 2.92
C LYS A 65 -16.89 -25.35 4.10
N PRO A 66 -16.83 -26.57 4.68
CA PRO A 66 -16.24 -26.86 5.99
C PRO A 66 -14.79 -26.39 6.19
N ILE A 67 -14.49 -25.98 7.42
CA ILE A 67 -13.33 -25.22 7.91
C ILE A 67 -11.94 -25.88 7.66
N GLU A 68 -11.87 -27.18 7.35
CA GLU A 68 -10.62 -27.96 7.35
C GLU A 68 -9.71 -27.74 6.12
N GLU A 69 -10.27 -27.37 4.96
CA GLU A 69 -9.48 -27.13 3.73
C GLU A 69 -8.85 -25.72 3.72
N ILE A 70 -9.55 -24.75 4.30
CA ILE A 70 -9.12 -23.35 4.39
C ILE A 70 -7.93 -23.21 5.34
N GLU A 71 -7.91 -23.95 6.45
CA GLU A 71 -6.78 -23.94 7.39
C GLU A 71 -5.52 -24.53 6.76
N LYS A 72 -5.64 -25.62 5.99
CA LYS A 72 -4.50 -26.25 5.30
C LYS A 72 -3.94 -25.40 4.15
N GLU A 73 -4.80 -24.77 3.34
CA GLU A 73 -4.35 -23.87 2.28
C GLU A 73 -3.67 -22.60 2.84
N ILE A 74 -4.22 -22.01 3.91
CA ILE A 74 -3.62 -20.83 4.56
C ILE A 74 -2.28 -21.18 5.21
N GLU A 75 -2.16 -22.36 5.82
CA GLU A 75 -0.91 -22.82 6.45
C GLU A 75 0.16 -23.13 5.38
N GLU A 76 -0.23 -23.68 4.23
CA GLU A 76 0.67 -23.93 3.10
C GLU A 76 1.12 -22.62 2.41
N GLU A 77 0.22 -21.65 2.24
CA GLU A 77 0.55 -20.30 1.76
C GLU A 77 1.46 -19.54 2.74
N LEU A 78 1.18 -19.57 4.05
CA LEU A 78 2.04 -18.96 5.07
C LEU A 78 3.44 -19.59 5.08
N LYS A 79 3.54 -20.91 4.90
CA LYS A 79 4.82 -21.62 4.86
C LYS A 79 5.61 -21.29 3.59
N LYS A 80 4.95 -21.13 2.44
CA LYS A 80 5.56 -20.62 1.20
C LYS A 80 6.07 -19.19 1.38
N LEU A 81 5.25 -18.30 1.93
CA LEU A 81 5.62 -16.91 2.19
C LEU A 81 6.74 -16.77 3.22
N GLU A 82 6.79 -17.64 4.24
CA GLU A 82 7.90 -17.68 5.20
C GLU A 82 9.19 -18.19 4.54
N THR A 83 9.08 -19.17 3.65
CA THR A 83 10.23 -19.72 2.91
C THR A 83 10.76 -18.69 1.91
N GLU A 84 9.90 -18.00 1.17
CA GLU A 84 10.26 -16.90 0.26
C GLU A 84 10.79 -15.67 1.02
N GLY A 85 10.23 -15.35 2.19
CA GLY A 85 10.70 -14.29 3.09
C GLY A 85 12.07 -14.57 3.72
N LYS A 86 12.35 -15.85 4.07
CA LYS A 86 13.66 -16.29 4.59
C LYS A 86 14.72 -16.34 3.50
N VAL A 87 14.37 -16.74 2.27
CA VAL A 87 15.27 -16.72 1.10
C VAL A 87 15.64 -15.29 0.71
N SER A 88 14.68 -14.35 0.74
CA SER A 88 14.92 -12.94 0.42
C SER A 88 15.66 -12.17 1.52
N THR A 89 15.58 -12.60 2.78
CA THR A 89 16.36 -12.00 3.89
C THR A 89 17.80 -12.53 3.96
N GLN A 90 18.07 -13.78 3.55
CA GLN A 90 19.44 -14.32 3.57
C GLN A 90 20.29 -14.05 2.32
N GLN A 91 19.72 -13.57 1.21
CA GLN A 91 20.52 -13.19 0.02
C GLN A 91 21.06 -11.75 0.03
N GLY A 92 20.79 -10.97 1.09
CA GLY A 92 21.29 -9.59 1.26
C GLY A 92 22.49 -9.42 2.21
N VAL A 93 22.92 -10.46 2.93
CA VAL A 93 23.98 -10.37 3.95
C VAL A 93 24.93 -11.56 3.80
N GLY A 94 25.92 -11.47 2.91
CA GLY A 94 26.86 -12.57 2.76
C GLY A 94 27.88 -12.52 1.64
N THR A 95 28.39 -11.35 1.22
CA THR A 95 29.72 -11.28 0.57
C THR A 95 30.30 -9.87 0.59
N THR A 96 31.16 -9.57 1.54
CA THR A 96 32.23 -8.58 1.35
C THR A 96 33.47 -9.05 2.09
N ASP A 97 34.01 -10.18 1.63
CA ASP A 97 35.43 -10.46 1.71
C ASP A 97 36.07 -9.88 0.45
N VAL A 98 36.69 -8.71 0.56
CA VAL A 98 37.87 -8.38 -0.25
C VAL A 98 38.89 -7.72 0.65
N ASN A 99 39.60 -8.57 1.39
CA ASN A 99 40.99 -8.35 1.73
C ASN A 99 41.79 -8.23 0.42
N LYS A 100 41.99 -7.00 -0.08
CA LYS A 100 43.06 -6.64 -1.03
C LYS A 100 43.15 -5.11 -1.13
N GLN A 101 44.07 -4.50 -0.38
CA GLN A 101 44.81 -3.25 -0.72
C GLN A 101 45.23 -2.50 0.56
N GLU A 102 46.27 -2.97 1.25
CA GLU A 102 47.08 -2.08 2.10
C GLU A 102 48.52 -2.60 2.30
N ARG A 103 49.12 -3.12 1.22
CA ARG A 103 50.54 -3.49 1.15
C ARG A 103 51.12 -3.07 -0.20
N VAL A 104 51.43 -1.78 -0.33
CA VAL A 104 52.55 -1.21 -1.11
C VAL A 104 52.83 0.19 -0.62
#